data_AF-A0A958QVT8-F1
#
_entry.id   AF-A0A958QVT8-F1
#
_cell.length_a   1.000
_cell.length_b   1.000
_cell.length_c   1.000
_cell.angle_alpha   90.00
_cell.angle_beta   90.00
_cell.angle_gamma   90.00
#
_symmetry.space_group_name_H-M   'P 1'
#
loop_
_entity.id
_entity.type
_entity.pdbx_description
1 polymer ?
#
loop_
_entity_poly.entity_id
_entity_poly.type
_entity_poly.pdbx_seq_one_letter_code
_entity_poly.pdbx_strand_id
1 'polypeptide(L)'
;MRARNRRAASNAAFLTRKPVRIHIVTTVSEARRYLKRGWCPVECSFGATSVVDNLQMDHHGSLSHLEGVAVRAYRDHFGARRGDPRFLGVGMPDEDWSFAVASLCGVLPHPSLVDSLDGAPAEIRDIWSRDFSLVAQIVNEVDTDPTRASRLLEDHWGKLVLAWRLLTNARVWDEIAFHEAVARWRTLLTQRNYELAKVAPSLLEARLEEVRSAPTVQVSEHVALIDCSLWGFSSVYVAEWHKIAPIVLCYYGDFVQLDRGRVTVCARGRDVAEDLLGEGGLKRIYPRLRPSGWGGREDIGGSNRERPLSRDQARQAAESTARFVERRLRSRKGGAK
;
A
#
# COMPACT_ATOMS: atom_id res chain seq x y z
N MET A 1 7.74 -15.79 50.45
CA MET A 1 8.51 -15.18 49.33
C MET A 1 8.29 -15.84 47.94
N ARG A 2 7.41 -16.85 47.78
CA ARG A 2 7.14 -17.53 46.48
C ARG A 2 5.89 -17.06 45.71
N ALA A 3 5.06 -16.20 46.29
CA ALA A 3 3.80 -15.75 45.67
C ALA A 3 3.93 -14.49 44.78
N ARG A 4 4.99 -13.68 44.95
CA ARG A 4 5.19 -12.44 44.18
C ARG A 4 5.73 -12.66 42.75
N ASN A 5 6.36 -13.79 42.47
CA ASN A 5 6.94 -14.07 41.14
C ASN A 5 5.97 -14.66 40.11
N ARG A 6 4.72 -15.00 40.49
CA ARG A 6 3.71 -15.47 39.51
C ARG A 6 2.91 -14.34 38.85
N ARG A 7 2.82 -13.15 39.47
CA ARG A 7 2.15 -11.98 38.86
C ARG A 7 2.99 -11.26 37.80
N ALA A 8 4.32 -11.37 37.84
CA ALA A 8 5.17 -10.83 36.79
C ALA A 8 5.12 -11.67 35.49
N ALA A 9 4.76 -12.96 35.60
CA ALA A 9 4.64 -13.86 34.46
C ALA A 9 3.31 -13.71 33.69
N SER A 10 2.29 -13.05 34.24
CA SER A 10 1.00 -12.83 33.56
C SER A 10 0.97 -11.57 32.69
N ASN A 11 1.91 -10.63 32.85
CA ASN A 11 1.88 -9.36 32.13
C ASN A 11 2.46 -9.42 30.70
N ALA A 12 3.06 -10.54 30.30
CA ALA A 12 3.77 -10.69 29.03
C ALA A 12 3.09 -11.66 28.04
N ALA A 13 1.92 -12.21 28.38
CA ALA A 13 1.23 -13.20 27.54
C ALA A 13 0.71 -12.64 26.20
N PHE A 14 0.73 -11.31 26.03
CA PHE A 14 0.22 -10.60 24.86
C PHE A 14 1.25 -10.32 23.76
N LEU A 15 2.54 -10.54 24.04
CA LEU A 15 3.60 -10.38 23.04
C LEU A 15 3.72 -11.67 22.22
N THR A 16 3.95 -11.54 20.91
CA THR A 16 4.26 -12.68 20.04
C THR A 16 5.38 -13.48 20.68
N ARG A 17 5.09 -14.72 21.08
CA ARG A 17 6.07 -15.60 21.74
C ARG A 17 7.21 -16.03 20.81
N LYS A 18 7.08 -15.74 19.52
CA LYS A 18 8.05 -16.03 18.47
C LYS A 18 8.39 -14.75 17.69
N PRO A 19 9.63 -14.61 17.22
CA PRO A 19 10.00 -13.50 16.34
C PRO A 19 9.17 -13.57 15.06
N VAL A 20 8.67 -12.42 14.61
CA VAL A 20 8.08 -12.29 13.28
C VAL A 20 9.18 -12.59 12.26
N ARG A 21 8.89 -13.41 11.25
CA ARG A 21 9.81 -13.72 10.15
C ARG A 21 9.15 -13.31 8.86
N ILE A 22 9.83 -12.46 8.11
CA ILE A 22 9.35 -11.97 6.83
C ILE A 22 10.34 -12.43 5.78
N HIS A 23 9.83 -12.88 4.64
CA HIS A 23 10.66 -13.21 3.50
C HIS A 23 10.09 -12.58 2.24
N ILE A 24 10.95 -11.91 1.49
CA ILE A 24 10.56 -11.22 0.26
C ILE A 24 10.73 -12.19 -0.90
N VAL A 25 9.66 -12.35 -1.68
CA VAL A 25 9.65 -13.24 -2.83
C VAL A 25 9.40 -12.44 -4.11
N THR A 26 10.07 -12.82 -5.19
CA THR A 26 10.00 -12.08 -6.46
C THR A 26 9.31 -12.84 -7.58
N THR A 27 9.02 -14.14 -7.37
CA THR A 27 8.38 -14.99 -8.37
C THR A 27 7.25 -15.83 -7.78
N VAL A 28 6.27 -16.17 -8.62
CA VAL A 28 5.16 -17.08 -8.28
C VAL A 28 5.67 -18.42 -7.77
N SER A 29 6.71 -18.97 -8.43
CA SER A 29 7.28 -20.27 -8.10
C SER A 29 7.90 -20.29 -6.71
N GLU A 30 8.62 -19.22 -6.35
CA GLU A 30 9.19 -19.06 -5.03
C GLU A 30 8.11 -18.90 -3.95
N ALA A 31 7.12 -18.03 -4.19
CA ALA A 31 6.00 -17.83 -3.28
C ALA A 31 5.28 -19.15 -2.97
N ARG A 32 5.00 -19.96 -4.00
CA ARG A 32 4.38 -21.29 -3.85
C ARG A 32 5.24 -22.27 -3.06
N ARG A 33 6.57 -22.23 -3.21
CA ARG A 33 7.50 -23.07 -2.43
C ARG A 33 7.44 -22.73 -0.95
N TYR A 34 7.39 -21.45 -0.60
CA TYR A 34 7.27 -21.00 0.79
C TYR A 34 5.89 -21.25 1.39
N LEU A 35 4.82 -21.06 0.60
CA LEU A 35 3.45 -21.43 0.99
C LEU A 35 3.37 -22.90 1.43
N LYS A 36 3.96 -23.83 0.66
CA LYS A 36 4.03 -25.26 1.02
C LYS A 36 4.79 -25.53 2.34
N ARG A 37 5.66 -24.61 2.76
CA ARG A 37 6.40 -24.68 4.04
C ARG A 37 5.64 -24.00 5.20
N GLY A 38 4.39 -23.59 4.97
CA GLY A 38 3.51 -22.98 5.96
C GLY A 38 3.71 -21.47 6.14
N TRP A 39 4.38 -20.78 5.21
CA TRP A 39 4.45 -19.31 5.26
C TRP A 39 3.14 -18.68 4.79
N CYS A 40 2.70 -17.61 5.45
CA CYS A 40 1.49 -16.85 5.12
C CYS A 40 1.80 -15.81 4.03
N PRO A 41 1.27 -15.93 2.82
CA PRO A 41 1.37 -14.84 1.85
C PRO A 41 0.43 -13.71 2.26
N VAL A 42 0.91 -12.46 2.18
CA VAL A 42 0.08 -11.25 2.33
C VAL A 42 0.37 -10.36 1.12
N GLU A 43 -0.68 -9.95 0.41
CA GLU A 43 -0.64 -9.22 -0.89
C GLU A 43 0.32 -9.81 -1.92
N CYS A 44 0.37 -11.14 -1.93
CA CYS A 44 1.33 -11.87 -2.73
C CYS A 44 0.79 -12.11 -4.14
N SER A 45 0.77 -11.04 -4.93
CA SER A 45 0.27 -11.03 -6.31
C SER A 45 1.38 -10.78 -7.34
N PHE A 46 1.27 -11.49 -8.46
CA PHE A 46 2.17 -11.40 -9.62
C PHE A 46 1.33 -11.27 -10.88
N GLY A 47 1.13 -10.03 -11.33
CA GLY A 47 0.19 -9.72 -12.41
C GLY A 47 -1.23 -10.13 -12.04
N ALA A 48 -1.83 -11.06 -12.80
CA ALA A 48 -3.18 -11.55 -12.54
C ALA A 48 -3.24 -12.70 -11.51
N THR A 49 -2.09 -13.24 -11.07
CA THR A 49 -2.03 -14.43 -10.20
C THR A 49 -1.83 -14.03 -8.74
N SER A 50 -2.78 -14.37 -7.88
CA SER A 50 -2.63 -14.32 -6.43
C SER A 50 -2.08 -15.66 -5.89
N VAL A 51 -1.15 -15.60 -4.94
CA VAL A 51 -0.69 -16.77 -4.17
C VAL A 51 -1.15 -16.57 -2.73
N VAL A 52 -2.10 -17.36 -2.26
CA VAL A 52 -2.70 -17.23 -0.93
C VAL A 52 -2.78 -18.56 -0.19
N ASP A 53 -2.88 -18.50 1.14
CA ASP A 53 -3.28 -19.62 1.99
C ASP A 53 -4.79 -19.58 2.30
N ASN A 54 -5.24 -20.34 3.30
CA ASN A 54 -6.65 -20.39 3.70
C ASN A 54 -7.19 -19.06 4.26
N LEU A 55 -6.33 -18.12 4.65
CA LEU A 55 -6.74 -16.78 5.09
C LEU A 55 -7.07 -15.87 3.89
N GLN A 56 -6.65 -16.23 2.68
CA GLN A 56 -6.92 -15.46 1.46
C GLN A 56 -6.47 -13.98 1.57
N MET A 57 -5.31 -13.71 2.19
CA MET A 57 -4.77 -12.36 2.42
C MET A 57 -4.17 -11.73 1.16
N ASP A 58 -5.00 -11.51 0.15
CA ASP A 58 -4.70 -10.68 -1.02
C ASP A 58 -6.00 -10.06 -1.54
N HIS A 59 -5.88 -8.93 -2.21
CA HIS A 59 -6.96 -8.20 -2.85
C HIS A 59 -6.50 -7.56 -4.18
N HIS A 60 -5.45 -8.13 -4.78
CA HIS A 60 -4.95 -7.83 -6.10
C HIS A 60 -5.30 -8.95 -7.08
N GLY A 61 -4.97 -8.78 -8.37
CA GLY A 61 -5.05 -9.84 -9.38
C GLY A 61 -6.42 -10.54 -9.40
N SER A 62 -6.41 -11.87 -9.26
CA SER A 62 -7.62 -12.71 -9.20
C SER A 62 -8.54 -12.40 -8.01
N LEU A 63 -8.01 -11.79 -6.94
CA LEU A 63 -8.74 -11.45 -5.72
C LEU A 63 -9.08 -9.95 -5.62
N SER A 64 -8.95 -9.20 -6.72
CA SER A 64 -9.26 -7.75 -6.78
C SER A 64 -10.69 -7.32 -6.43
N HIS A 65 -11.59 -8.29 -6.31
CA HIS A 65 -12.97 -8.10 -5.87
C HIS A 65 -13.13 -8.17 -4.34
N LEU A 66 -12.10 -8.58 -3.60
CA LEU A 66 -12.12 -8.67 -2.14
C LEU A 66 -11.79 -7.31 -1.50
N GLU A 67 -12.23 -7.15 -0.25
CA GLU A 67 -11.82 -6.07 0.63
C GLU A 67 -10.31 -6.14 0.95
N GLY A 68 -9.67 -4.99 1.17
CA GLY A 68 -8.24 -4.87 1.49
C GLY A 68 -7.83 -5.71 2.70
N VAL A 69 -6.55 -6.07 2.73
CA VAL A 69 -6.08 -7.07 3.68
C VAL A 69 -5.98 -6.52 5.10
N ALA A 70 -5.74 -5.22 5.30
CA ALA A 70 -5.71 -4.61 6.64
C ALA A 70 -7.05 -4.76 7.36
N VAL A 71 -8.16 -4.53 6.66
CA VAL A 71 -9.50 -4.64 7.24
C VAL A 71 -9.79 -6.08 7.63
N ARG A 72 -9.61 -7.03 6.70
CA ARG A 72 -9.89 -8.45 6.98
C ARG A 72 -8.96 -9.04 8.02
N ALA A 73 -7.68 -8.69 8.00
CA ALA A 73 -6.72 -9.15 8.99
C ALA A 73 -7.05 -8.65 10.41
N TYR A 74 -7.50 -7.39 10.54
CA TYR A 74 -7.86 -6.80 11.82
C TYR A 74 -9.22 -7.28 12.33
N ARG A 75 -10.24 -7.29 11.47
CA ARG A 75 -11.61 -7.67 11.84
C ARG A 75 -11.80 -9.17 12.00
N ASP A 76 -11.30 -9.96 11.04
CA ASP A 76 -11.69 -11.37 10.88
C ASP A 76 -10.60 -12.35 11.35
N HIS A 77 -9.34 -11.93 11.32
CA HIS A 77 -8.20 -12.83 11.52
C HIS A 77 -7.18 -12.33 12.55
N PHE A 78 -7.61 -11.46 13.46
CA PHE A 78 -6.71 -10.87 14.45
C PHE A 78 -5.98 -11.96 15.26
N GLY A 79 -4.65 -11.94 15.23
CA GLY A 79 -3.81 -12.91 15.94
C GLY A 79 -3.77 -14.32 15.35
N ALA A 80 -4.38 -14.58 14.18
CA ALA A 80 -4.43 -15.92 13.56
C ALA A 80 -3.03 -16.54 13.31
N ARG A 81 -1.99 -15.71 13.16
CA ARG A 81 -0.60 -16.15 12.96
C ARG A 81 0.30 -15.91 14.18
N ARG A 82 -0.26 -15.57 15.36
CA ARG A 82 0.51 -15.32 16.60
C ARG A 82 1.43 -16.47 16.99
N GLY A 83 0.99 -17.72 16.79
CA GLY A 83 1.77 -18.93 17.11
C GLY A 83 2.82 -19.32 16.06
N ASP A 84 2.71 -18.78 14.85
CA ASP A 84 3.61 -19.03 13.72
C ASP A 84 3.68 -17.82 12.77
N PRO A 85 4.36 -16.73 13.18
CA PRO A 85 4.36 -15.46 12.48
C PRO A 85 5.40 -15.45 11.34
N ARG A 86 5.19 -16.30 10.33
CA ARG A 86 6.00 -16.41 9.11
C ARG A 86 5.23 -15.87 7.92
N PHE A 87 5.70 -14.79 7.30
CA PHE A 87 4.99 -14.07 6.24
C PHE A 87 5.82 -13.91 4.97
N LEU A 88 5.14 -13.92 3.83
CA LEU A 88 5.73 -13.55 2.54
C LEU A 88 5.26 -12.17 2.14
N GLY A 89 6.22 -11.32 1.76
CA GLY A 89 5.98 -10.03 1.16
C GLY A 89 6.39 -10.02 -0.31
N VAL A 90 5.71 -9.20 -1.11
CA VAL A 90 6.08 -8.93 -2.50
C VAL A 90 6.17 -7.43 -2.68
N GLY A 91 7.19 -6.96 -3.40
CA GLY A 91 7.34 -5.53 -3.65
C GLY A 91 7.76 -4.76 -2.40
N MET A 92 6.93 -3.80 -1.99
CA MET A 92 7.22 -2.87 -0.91
C MET A 92 6.35 -3.13 0.31
N PRO A 93 6.84 -2.84 1.53
CA PRO A 93 5.97 -2.83 2.69
C PRO A 93 5.17 -1.54 2.69
N ASP A 94 3.96 -1.56 2.17
CA ASP A 94 2.98 -0.48 2.29
C ASP A 94 2.13 -0.63 3.57
N GLU A 95 1.24 0.33 3.78
CA GLU A 95 0.34 0.35 4.92
C GLU A 95 -0.61 -0.85 4.98
N ASP A 96 -1.16 -1.31 3.85
CA ASP A 96 -2.14 -2.41 3.84
C ASP A 96 -1.46 -3.72 4.25
N TRP A 97 -0.30 -4.01 3.65
CA TRP A 97 0.48 -5.20 3.95
C TRP A 97 0.96 -5.21 5.40
N SER A 98 1.56 -4.11 5.84
CA SER A 98 2.20 -4.04 7.15
C SER A 98 1.19 -4.00 8.30
N PHE A 99 0.04 -3.33 8.09
CA PHE A 99 -1.06 -3.34 9.07
C PHE A 99 -1.69 -4.73 9.15
N ALA A 100 -1.89 -5.40 8.01
CA ALA A 100 -2.40 -6.76 7.98
C ALA A 100 -1.46 -7.73 8.73
N VAL A 101 -0.16 -7.69 8.47
CA VAL A 101 0.82 -8.55 9.17
C VAL A 101 0.85 -8.26 10.67
N ALA A 102 0.83 -7.00 11.09
CA ALA A 102 0.77 -6.65 12.51
C ALA A 102 -0.51 -7.17 13.18
N SER A 103 -1.65 -7.11 12.48
CA SER A 103 -2.94 -7.63 12.92
C SER A 103 -2.93 -9.16 13.03
N LEU A 104 -2.42 -9.86 12.03
CA LEU A 104 -2.29 -11.33 12.02
C LEU A 104 -1.33 -11.84 13.11
N CYS A 105 -0.29 -11.06 13.44
CA CYS A 105 0.57 -11.33 14.59
C CYS A 105 -0.15 -11.10 15.93
N GLY A 106 -1.21 -10.30 15.92
CA GLY A 106 -1.95 -9.89 17.11
C GLY A 106 -1.14 -8.95 18.01
N VAL A 107 -0.29 -8.10 17.41
CA VAL A 107 0.61 -7.17 18.13
C VAL A 107 0.11 -5.73 18.18
N LEU A 108 -1.08 -5.47 17.63
CA LEU A 108 -1.79 -4.19 17.72
C LEU A 108 -2.81 -4.21 18.87
N PRO A 109 -3.26 -3.06 19.36
CA PRO A 109 -4.45 -3.01 20.19
C PRO A 109 -5.69 -3.54 19.47
N HIS A 110 -6.55 -4.24 20.20
CA HIS A 110 -7.78 -4.80 19.65
C HIS A 110 -8.82 -5.05 20.76
N PRO A 111 -10.12 -4.89 20.49
CA PRO A 111 -11.16 -5.10 21.52
C PRO A 111 -11.15 -6.51 22.12
N SER A 112 -10.81 -7.53 21.33
CA SER A 112 -10.75 -8.93 21.79
C SER A 112 -9.65 -9.22 22.82
N LEU A 113 -8.79 -8.24 23.15
CA LEU A 113 -7.72 -8.40 24.14
C LEU A 113 -8.19 -8.08 25.55
N VAL A 114 -9.39 -7.53 25.73
CA VAL A 114 -9.89 -7.07 27.04
C VAL A 114 -9.76 -8.12 28.14
N ASP A 115 -10.17 -9.36 27.87
CA ASP A 115 -10.16 -10.45 28.86
C ASP A 115 -8.72 -10.90 29.19
N SER A 116 -7.85 -10.91 28.19
CA SER A 116 -6.44 -11.29 28.36
C SER A 116 -5.60 -10.23 29.08
N LEU A 117 -6.15 -9.04 29.29
CA LEU A 117 -5.54 -7.92 30.02
C LEU A 117 -6.08 -7.83 31.46
N ASP A 118 -6.72 -8.88 31.96
CA ASP A 118 -7.14 -8.93 33.35
C ASP A 118 -5.91 -8.85 34.29
N GLY A 119 -6.01 -8.00 35.30
CA GLY A 119 -4.90 -7.64 36.19
C GLY A 119 -3.83 -6.69 35.63
N ALA A 120 -3.89 -6.27 34.35
CA ALA A 120 -3.03 -5.20 33.83
C ALA A 120 -3.43 -3.82 34.38
N PRO A 121 -2.49 -2.83 34.45
CA PRO A 121 -2.83 -1.44 34.79
C PRO A 121 -3.93 -0.88 33.89
N ALA A 122 -4.78 0.00 34.43
CA ALA A 122 -5.93 0.55 33.72
C ALA A 122 -5.54 1.24 32.42
N GLU A 123 -4.42 1.96 32.40
CA GLU A 123 -3.88 2.66 31.24
C GLU A 123 -3.44 1.69 30.14
N ILE A 124 -2.85 0.55 30.54
CA ILE A 124 -2.44 -0.50 29.60
C ILE A 124 -3.67 -1.17 29.01
N ARG A 125 -4.67 -1.48 29.86
CA ARG A 125 -5.94 -2.05 29.39
C ARG A 125 -6.62 -1.11 28.40
N ASP A 126 -6.77 0.16 28.77
CA ASP A 126 -7.38 1.19 27.93
C ASP A 126 -6.69 1.33 26.58
N ILE A 127 -5.34 1.35 26.53
CA ILE A 127 -4.60 1.45 25.27
C ILE A 127 -4.75 0.18 24.42
N TRP A 128 -4.61 -1.00 25.02
CA TRP A 128 -4.54 -2.26 24.28
C TRP A 128 -5.91 -2.84 23.91
N SER A 129 -7.00 -2.39 24.51
CA SER A 129 -8.36 -2.78 24.13
C SER A 129 -9.05 -1.84 23.14
N ARG A 130 -8.37 -0.81 22.64
CA ARG A 130 -8.96 0.15 21.68
C ARG A 130 -9.24 -0.52 20.34
N ASP A 131 -10.31 -0.06 19.72
CA ASP A 131 -10.69 -0.42 18.36
C ASP A 131 -10.04 0.53 17.35
N PHE A 132 -9.28 -0.04 16.41
CA PHE A 132 -8.64 0.65 15.31
C PHE A 132 -9.18 0.22 13.94
N SER A 133 -10.41 -0.32 13.90
CA SER A 133 -11.09 -0.68 12.65
C SER A 133 -11.16 0.49 11.66
N LEU A 134 -11.33 1.72 12.16
CA LEU A 134 -11.34 2.92 11.31
C LEU A 134 -9.97 3.20 10.67
N VAL A 135 -8.86 2.90 11.34
CA VAL A 135 -7.52 3.00 10.73
C VAL A 135 -7.36 1.99 9.60
N ALA A 136 -7.79 0.74 9.82
CA ALA A 136 -7.77 -0.30 8.79
C ALA A 136 -8.64 0.08 7.58
N GLN A 137 -9.80 0.69 7.81
CA GLN A 137 -10.67 1.21 6.75
C GLN A 137 -10.00 2.32 5.95
N ILE A 138 -9.39 3.30 6.61
CA ILE A 138 -8.66 4.39 5.93
C ILE A 138 -7.51 3.83 5.10
N VAL A 139 -6.75 2.87 5.64
CA VAL A 139 -5.68 2.18 4.90
C VAL A 139 -6.22 1.57 3.60
N ASN A 140 -7.27 0.75 3.70
CA ASN A 140 -7.91 0.13 2.53
C ASN A 140 -8.49 1.15 1.54
N GLU A 141 -9.08 2.24 2.04
CA GLU A 141 -9.63 3.29 1.19
C GLU A 141 -8.56 4.00 0.37
N VAL A 142 -7.42 4.34 0.98
CA VAL A 142 -6.36 5.06 0.25
C VAL A 142 -5.53 4.12 -0.63
N ASP A 143 -5.42 2.85 -0.26
CA ASP A 143 -4.81 1.85 -1.13
C ASP A 143 -5.63 1.64 -2.41
N THR A 144 -6.96 1.47 -2.27
CA THR A 144 -7.85 1.20 -3.41
C THR A 144 -8.23 2.44 -4.21
N ASP A 145 -8.20 3.63 -3.61
CA ASP A 145 -8.47 4.93 -4.22
C ASP A 145 -7.42 5.97 -3.78
N PRO A 146 -6.35 6.14 -4.57
CA PRO A 146 -5.28 7.08 -4.28
C PRO A 146 -5.75 8.54 -4.07
N THR A 147 -6.89 8.93 -4.65
CA THR A 147 -7.38 10.31 -4.52
C THR A 147 -7.81 10.65 -3.08
N ARG A 148 -8.19 9.63 -2.30
CA ARG A 148 -8.52 9.77 -0.88
C ARG A 148 -7.32 10.10 0.00
N ALA A 149 -6.10 9.95 -0.50
CA ALA A 149 -4.89 10.32 0.24
C ALA A 149 -4.88 11.79 0.66
N SER A 150 -5.52 12.66 -0.13
CA SER A 150 -5.69 14.08 0.19
C SER A 150 -6.48 14.33 1.48
N ARG A 151 -7.35 13.39 1.87
CA ARG A 151 -8.22 13.47 3.05
C ARG A 151 -7.54 13.00 4.34
N LEU A 152 -6.33 12.43 4.25
CA LEU A 152 -5.58 11.99 5.43
C LEU A 152 -5.29 13.12 6.43
N LEU A 153 -5.38 14.38 6.00
CA LEU A 153 -5.20 15.54 6.88
C LEU A 153 -6.47 15.97 7.61
N GLU A 154 -7.64 15.45 7.24
CA GLU A 154 -8.93 15.91 7.74
C GLU A 154 -9.17 15.47 9.19
N ASP A 155 -8.79 14.23 9.53
CA ASP A 155 -9.03 13.66 10.85
C ASP A 155 -7.77 13.09 11.53
N HIS A 156 -7.93 12.69 12.79
CA HIS A 156 -6.84 12.16 13.62
C HIS A 156 -6.29 10.82 13.11
N TRP A 157 -7.17 9.93 12.64
CA TRP A 157 -6.81 8.59 12.16
C TRP A 157 -6.10 8.66 10.82
N GLY A 158 -6.55 9.53 9.92
CA GLY A 158 -5.85 9.84 8.68
C GLY A 158 -4.43 10.34 8.93
N LYS A 159 -4.24 11.22 9.93
CA LYS A 159 -2.91 11.74 10.29
C LYS A 159 -1.98 10.67 10.85
N LEU A 160 -2.52 9.62 11.48
CA LEU A 160 -1.72 8.46 11.91
C LEU A 160 -1.24 7.62 10.72
N VAL A 161 -2.11 7.39 9.72
CA VAL A 161 -1.71 6.73 8.46
C VAL A 161 -0.67 7.59 7.72
N LEU A 162 -0.86 8.90 7.67
CA LEU A 162 0.12 9.82 7.09
C LEU A 162 1.46 9.78 7.84
N ALA A 163 1.43 9.78 9.17
CA ALA A 163 2.64 9.65 9.98
C ALA A 163 3.37 8.34 9.69
N TRP A 164 2.64 7.24 9.54
CA TRP A 164 3.23 5.96 9.11
C TRP A 164 3.95 6.09 7.76
N ARG A 165 3.31 6.71 6.76
CA ARG A 165 3.87 6.89 5.41
C ARG A 165 5.12 7.77 5.40
N LEU A 166 5.11 8.87 6.15
CA LEU A 166 6.25 9.80 6.21
C LEU A 166 7.46 9.20 6.93
N LEU A 167 7.22 8.26 7.84
CA LEU A 167 8.25 7.63 8.64
C LEU A 167 8.80 6.34 8.02
N THR A 168 8.07 5.72 7.10
CA THR A 168 8.46 4.48 6.43
C THR A 168 9.20 4.82 5.15
N ASN A 169 10.37 4.19 4.94
CA ASN A 169 11.18 4.47 3.78
C ASN A 169 10.62 3.75 2.54
N ALA A 170 9.95 4.49 1.66
CA ALA A 170 9.35 4.00 0.41
C ALA A 170 10.37 3.53 -0.66
N ARG A 171 11.63 3.29 -0.29
CA ARG A 171 12.72 2.99 -1.24
C ARG A 171 13.54 1.76 -0.88
N VAL A 172 13.34 1.21 0.31
CA VAL A 172 14.12 0.06 0.80
C VAL A 172 13.25 -1.18 0.70
N TRP A 173 13.68 -2.13 -0.12
CA TRP A 173 12.96 -3.36 -0.43
C TRP A 173 13.71 -4.56 0.14
N ASP A 174 13.97 -4.53 1.44
CA ASP A 174 14.64 -5.60 2.17
C ASP A 174 13.82 -6.04 3.39
N GLU A 175 14.18 -7.19 3.97
CA GLU A 175 13.45 -7.76 5.11
C GLU A 175 13.42 -6.78 6.31
N ILE A 176 14.42 -5.90 6.46
CA ILE A 176 14.50 -4.91 7.54
C ILE A 176 13.39 -3.86 7.37
N ALA A 177 13.22 -3.30 6.18
CA ALA A 177 12.16 -2.33 5.91
C ALA A 177 10.76 -2.92 6.18
N PHE A 178 10.55 -4.19 5.84
CA PHE A 178 9.30 -4.88 6.16
C PHE A 178 9.09 -5.07 7.67
N HIS A 179 10.16 -5.39 8.42
CA HIS A 179 10.10 -5.46 9.88
C HIS A 179 9.82 -4.09 10.52
N GLU A 180 10.46 -3.03 10.03
CA GLU A 180 10.25 -1.67 10.51
C GLU A 180 8.82 -1.18 10.26
N ALA A 181 8.27 -1.46 9.08
CA ALA A 181 6.89 -1.14 8.71
C ALA A 181 5.87 -1.76 9.68
N VAL A 182 6.02 -3.05 10.01
CA VAL A 182 5.18 -3.76 11.00
C VAL A 182 5.35 -3.18 12.40
N ALA A 183 6.59 -2.93 12.82
CA ALA A 183 6.88 -2.35 14.13
C ALA A 183 6.31 -0.92 14.28
N ARG A 184 6.27 -0.15 13.19
CA ARG A 184 5.77 1.22 13.17
C ARG A 184 4.32 1.31 13.60
N TRP A 185 3.47 0.39 13.14
CA TRP A 185 2.06 0.35 13.55
C TRP A 185 1.92 0.15 15.05
N ARG A 186 2.67 -0.78 15.62
CA ARG A 186 2.69 -0.99 17.07
C ARG A 186 3.06 0.31 17.78
N THR A 187 4.10 1.00 17.35
CA THR A 187 4.52 2.28 17.96
C THR A 187 3.44 3.35 17.85
N LEU A 188 2.84 3.53 16.67
CA LEU A 188 1.83 4.57 16.43
C LEU A 188 0.53 4.33 17.20
N LEU A 189 0.10 3.08 17.34
CA LEU A 189 -1.18 2.74 17.96
C LEU A 189 -1.11 2.49 19.48
N THR A 190 0.10 2.30 20.04
CA THR A 190 0.27 1.97 21.47
C THR A 190 0.93 3.08 22.28
N GLN A 191 1.70 3.95 21.66
CA GLN A 191 2.18 5.16 22.32
C GLN A 191 1.10 6.24 22.20
N ARG A 192 1.07 7.18 23.16
CA ARG A 192 0.30 8.44 23.04
C ARG A 192 0.96 9.37 22.00
N ASN A 193 1.22 8.87 20.79
CA ASN A 193 1.91 9.56 19.71
C ASN A 193 0.99 10.54 18.97
N TYR A 194 0.12 11.24 19.72
CA TYR A 194 -0.59 12.41 19.25
C TYR A 194 0.38 13.42 18.62
N GLU A 195 1.61 13.52 19.14
CA GLU A 195 2.63 14.42 18.61
C GLU A 195 3.06 14.08 17.18
N LEU A 196 3.20 12.80 16.81
CA LEU A 196 3.56 12.42 15.44
C LEU A 196 2.42 12.73 14.46
N ALA A 197 1.17 12.47 14.86
CA ALA A 197 0.00 12.86 14.07
C ALA A 197 -0.13 14.40 13.94
N LYS A 198 0.30 15.17 14.95
CA LYS A 198 0.30 16.64 14.93
C LYS A 198 1.35 17.22 13.99
N VAL A 199 2.54 16.63 13.89
CA VAL A 199 3.63 17.14 13.02
C VAL A 199 3.54 16.62 11.58
N ALA A 200 2.80 15.54 11.34
CA ALA A 200 2.65 14.95 10.00
C ALA A 200 2.21 15.95 8.91
N PRO A 201 1.25 16.88 9.14
CA PRO A 201 0.90 17.89 8.16
C PRO A 201 2.07 18.80 7.75
N SER A 202 2.85 19.28 8.72
CA SER A 202 4.01 20.16 8.44
C SER A 202 5.11 19.43 7.70
N LEU A 203 5.38 18.17 8.07
CA LEU A 203 6.34 17.31 7.37
C LEU A 203 5.88 17.00 5.94
N LEU A 204 4.59 16.79 5.74
CA LEU A 204 4.02 16.59 4.41
C LEU A 204 4.19 17.85 3.56
N GLU A 205 3.84 19.04 4.05
CA GLU A 205 3.94 20.27 3.24
C GLU A 205 5.39 20.54 2.80
N ALA A 206 6.35 20.37 3.70
CA ALA A 206 7.78 20.46 3.36
C ALA A 206 8.17 19.47 2.25
N ARG A 207 7.63 18.25 2.29
CA ARG A 207 7.83 17.25 1.24
C ARG A 207 7.12 17.60 -0.07
N LEU A 208 5.92 18.17 0.00
CA LEU A 208 5.14 18.54 -1.18
C LEU A 208 5.82 19.65 -1.99
N GLU A 209 6.54 20.56 -1.33
CA GLU A 209 7.34 21.58 -2.01
C GLU A 209 8.37 20.94 -2.96
N GLU A 210 9.09 19.91 -2.50
CA GLU A 210 10.01 19.13 -3.34
C GLU A 210 9.26 18.35 -4.44
N VAL A 211 8.16 17.69 -4.09
CA VAL A 211 7.37 16.83 -5.01
C VAL A 211 6.77 17.63 -6.17
N ARG A 212 6.38 18.89 -5.94
CA ARG A 212 5.90 19.80 -6.98
C ARG A 212 6.98 20.13 -8.02
N SER A 213 8.26 19.98 -7.67
CA SER A 213 9.40 20.18 -8.56
C SER A 213 9.86 18.91 -9.30
N ALA A 214 9.12 17.80 -9.17
CA ALA A 214 9.46 16.53 -9.83
C ALA A 214 9.67 16.70 -11.34
N PRO A 215 10.74 16.10 -11.93
CA PRO A 215 10.95 16.13 -13.36
C PRO A 215 9.72 15.59 -14.10
N THR A 216 9.13 16.45 -14.93
CA THR A 216 7.82 16.20 -15.55
C THR A 216 7.90 16.39 -17.06
N VAL A 217 7.33 15.44 -17.79
CA VAL A 217 7.10 15.54 -19.23
C VAL A 217 5.60 15.55 -19.46
N GLN A 218 5.05 16.72 -19.79
CA GLN A 218 3.66 16.83 -20.23
C GLN A 218 3.54 16.31 -21.67
N VAL A 219 2.90 15.15 -21.84
CA VAL A 219 2.80 14.46 -23.14
C VAL A 219 1.60 14.96 -23.94
N SER A 220 0.52 15.31 -23.26
CA SER A 220 -0.68 15.95 -23.81
C SER A 220 -1.40 16.75 -22.72
N GLU A 221 -2.51 17.41 -23.06
CA GLU A 221 -3.41 18.05 -22.08
C GLU A 221 -3.92 17.05 -21.01
N HIS A 222 -4.03 15.76 -21.37
CA HIS A 222 -4.62 14.75 -20.50
C HIS A 222 -3.63 13.78 -19.86
N VAL A 223 -2.36 13.79 -20.28
CA VAL A 223 -1.36 12.79 -19.87
C VAL A 223 -0.02 13.44 -19.56
N ALA A 224 0.52 13.17 -18.37
CA ALA A 224 1.89 13.54 -18.00
C ALA A 224 2.69 12.32 -17.51
N LEU A 225 4.00 12.33 -17.76
CA LEU A 225 4.96 11.42 -17.16
C LEU A 225 5.73 12.16 -16.07
N ILE A 226 5.76 11.60 -14.86
CA ILE A 226 6.44 12.15 -13.70
C ILE A 226 7.59 11.21 -13.32
N ASP A 227 8.81 11.71 -13.25
CA ASP A 227 9.93 10.99 -12.62
C ASP A 227 9.87 11.25 -11.11
N CYS A 228 9.33 10.27 -10.38
CA CYS A 228 9.23 10.28 -8.94
C CYS A 228 10.32 9.42 -8.27
N SER A 229 11.40 9.11 -8.99
CA SER A 229 12.50 8.30 -8.46
C SER A 229 13.01 8.84 -7.13
N LEU A 230 13.02 10.18 -6.92
CA LEU A 230 13.49 10.84 -5.70
C LEU A 230 12.63 10.56 -4.45
N TRP A 231 11.35 10.24 -4.59
CA TRP A 231 10.44 10.10 -3.45
C TRP A 231 9.72 8.75 -3.41
N GLY A 232 9.79 7.98 -4.49
CA GLY A 232 8.96 6.81 -4.69
C GLY A 232 7.52 7.17 -5.04
N PHE A 233 6.70 6.14 -5.18
CA PHE A 233 5.27 6.30 -5.43
C PHE A 233 4.53 6.50 -4.10
N SER A 234 3.67 7.51 -4.05
CA SER A 234 2.72 7.74 -2.94
C SER A 234 1.46 8.38 -3.49
N SER A 235 0.31 7.90 -3.04
CA SER A 235 -0.99 8.45 -3.41
C SER A 235 -1.15 9.92 -3.03
N VAL A 236 -0.47 10.38 -1.97
CA VAL A 236 -0.46 11.81 -1.58
C VAL A 236 0.25 12.67 -2.63
N TYR A 237 1.33 12.16 -3.23
CA TYR A 237 2.09 12.89 -4.26
C TYR A 237 1.34 12.87 -5.60
N VAL A 238 0.67 11.76 -5.90
CA VAL A 238 -0.17 11.62 -7.09
C VAL A 238 -1.29 12.67 -7.10
N ALA A 239 -1.88 12.99 -5.94
CA ALA A 239 -2.88 14.06 -5.84
C ALA A 239 -2.33 15.43 -6.29
N GLU A 240 -1.07 15.75 -5.99
CA GLU A 240 -0.42 16.97 -6.49
C GLU A 240 -0.16 16.90 -8.00
N TRP A 241 0.32 15.76 -8.51
CA TRP A 241 0.59 15.61 -9.94
C TRP A 241 -0.69 15.57 -10.79
N HIS A 242 -1.83 15.21 -10.20
CA HIS A 242 -3.13 15.33 -10.86
C HIS A 242 -3.59 16.77 -11.13
N LYS A 243 -2.91 17.76 -10.56
CA LYS A 243 -3.07 19.18 -10.94
C LYS A 243 -2.44 19.48 -12.30
N ILE A 244 -1.49 18.65 -12.75
CA ILE A 244 -0.80 18.77 -14.04
C ILE A 244 -1.62 18.09 -15.14
N ALA A 245 -2.07 16.86 -14.90
CA ALA A 245 -2.85 16.08 -15.86
C ALA A 245 -3.82 15.11 -15.16
N PRO A 246 -5.00 14.84 -15.77
CA PRO A 246 -5.96 13.87 -15.24
C PRO A 246 -5.43 12.43 -15.24
N ILE A 247 -4.50 12.08 -16.13
CA ILE A 247 -3.78 10.80 -16.11
C ILE A 247 -2.29 11.07 -15.94
N VAL A 248 -1.68 10.47 -14.93
CA VAL A 248 -0.24 10.55 -14.66
C VAL A 248 0.40 9.18 -14.71
N LEU A 249 1.57 9.10 -15.35
CA LEU A 249 2.45 7.94 -15.27
C LEU A 249 3.59 8.31 -14.33
N CYS A 250 3.72 7.60 -13.22
CA CYS A 250 4.73 7.80 -12.21
C CYS A 250 5.84 6.78 -12.41
N TYR A 251 6.99 7.21 -12.95
CA TYR A 251 8.19 6.39 -13.05
C TYR A 251 9.00 6.51 -11.75
N TYR A 252 9.37 5.39 -11.16
CA TYR A 252 10.27 5.34 -10.01
C TYR A 252 11.36 4.31 -10.28
N GLY A 253 12.59 4.82 -10.38
CA GLY A 253 13.80 4.04 -10.64
C GLY A 253 14.11 3.04 -9.52
N ASP A 254 14.71 1.93 -9.91
CA ASP A 254 15.29 0.92 -9.05
C ASP A 254 16.65 1.41 -8.56
N PHE A 255 16.92 1.30 -7.26
CA PHE A 255 18.20 1.73 -6.68
C PHE A 255 19.35 0.79 -7.04
N VAL A 256 19.06 -0.45 -7.41
CA VAL A 256 20.03 -1.45 -7.83
C VAL A 256 20.30 -1.34 -9.34
N GLN A 257 19.29 -0.99 -10.13
CA GLN A 257 19.39 -0.81 -11.57
C GLN A 257 19.04 0.64 -11.94
N LEU A 258 20.03 1.53 -11.87
CA LEU A 258 19.87 2.99 -11.95
C LEU A 258 19.15 3.52 -13.22
N ASP A 259 19.11 2.71 -14.29
CA ASP A 259 18.46 3.02 -15.57
C ASP A 259 17.09 2.33 -15.76
N ARG A 260 16.70 1.49 -14.80
CA ARG A 260 15.48 0.69 -14.81
C ARG A 260 14.58 1.09 -13.65
N GLY A 261 13.30 0.88 -13.80
CA GLY A 261 12.33 1.22 -12.77
C GLY A 261 10.97 0.60 -13.01
N ARG A 262 10.01 1.00 -12.21
CA ARG A 262 8.61 0.63 -12.38
C ARG A 262 7.80 1.86 -12.71
N VAL A 263 6.65 1.62 -13.32
CA VAL A 263 5.70 2.68 -13.65
C VAL A 263 4.35 2.33 -13.05
N THR A 264 3.77 3.29 -12.34
CA THR A 264 2.36 3.25 -11.94
C THR A 264 1.60 4.27 -12.79
N VAL A 265 0.48 3.89 -13.39
CA VAL A 265 -0.44 4.77 -14.11
C VAL A 265 -1.63 5.03 -13.21
N CYS A 266 -1.92 6.32 -12.97
CA CYS A 266 -3.04 6.76 -12.15
C CYS A 266 -3.92 7.71 -12.97
N ALA A 267 -5.22 7.50 -12.94
CA ALA A 267 -6.23 8.47 -13.34
C ALA A 267 -6.80 9.17 -12.10
N ARG A 268 -7.28 10.40 -12.27
CA ARG A 268 -7.91 11.20 -11.21
C ARG A 268 -9.33 10.68 -10.92
N GLY A 269 -9.43 9.45 -10.45
CA GLY A 269 -10.68 8.74 -10.20
C GLY A 269 -11.18 7.94 -11.41
N ARG A 270 -12.05 6.96 -11.10
CA ARG A 270 -12.68 6.06 -12.07
C ARG A 270 -13.55 6.78 -13.10
N ASP A 271 -14.31 7.78 -12.68
CA ASP A 271 -15.16 8.60 -13.53
C ASP A 271 -14.35 9.31 -14.63
N VAL A 272 -13.23 9.94 -14.24
CA VAL A 272 -12.31 10.59 -15.18
C VAL A 272 -11.64 9.56 -16.09
N ALA A 273 -11.26 8.40 -15.55
CA ALA A 273 -10.68 7.32 -16.35
C ALA A 273 -11.66 6.83 -17.42
N GLU A 274 -12.92 6.60 -17.07
CA GLU A 274 -13.95 6.11 -17.98
C GLU A 274 -14.38 7.19 -19.00
N ASP A 275 -14.40 8.47 -18.63
CA ASP A 275 -14.68 9.55 -19.57
C ASP A 275 -13.59 9.67 -20.66
N LEU A 276 -12.31 9.59 -20.25
CA LEU A 276 -11.18 9.74 -21.17
C LEU A 276 -10.88 8.46 -21.98
N LEU A 277 -11.08 7.28 -21.41
CA LEU A 277 -10.65 6.00 -21.98
C LEU A 277 -11.82 5.08 -22.38
N GLY A 278 -13.05 5.39 -21.97
CA GLY A 278 -14.24 4.56 -22.14
C GLY A 278 -14.47 3.60 -20.96
N GLU A 279 -15.61 2.91 -20.99
CA GLU A 279 -16.02 1.94 -19.96
C GLU A 279 -14.89 0.95 -19.61
N GLY A 280 -14.58 0.83 -18.32
CA GLY A 280 -13.45 0.06 -17.80
C GLY A 280 -12.13 0.84 -17.66
N GLY A 281 -12.09 2.12 -18.03
CA GLY A 281 -10.99 3.04 -17.74
C GLY A 281 -9.62 2.53 -18.23
N LEU A 282 -8.63 2.52 -17.33
CA LEU A 282 -7.25 2.09 -17.60
C LEU A 282 -7.15 0.63 -18.09
N LYS A 283 -8.13 -0.24 -17.80
CA LYS A 283 -8.13 -1.62 -18.33
C LYS A 283 -8.16 -1.64 -19.87
N ARG A 284 -8.65 -0.57 -20.51
CA ARG A 284 -8.60 -0.40 -21.97
C ARG A 284 -7.19 -0.16 -22.50
N ILE A 285 -6.29 0.42 -21.71
CA ILE A 285 -4.93 0.75 -22.18
C ILE A 285 -3.92 -0.36 -21.89
N TYR A 286 -4.06 -1.13 -20.80
CA TYR A 286 -3.05 -2.14 -20.41
C TYR A 286 -2.64 -3.12 -21.53
N PRO A 287 -3.55 -3.67 -22.35
CA PRO A 287 -3.17 -4.57 -23.45
C PRO A 287 -2.32 -3.90 -24.55
N ARG A 288 -2.37 -2.56 -24.62
CA ARG A 288 -1.71 -1.73 -25.63
C ARG A 288 -0.33 -1.26 -25.18
N LEU A 289 -0.08 -1.24 -23.88
CA LEU A 289 1.21 -0.83 -23.33
C LEU A 289 2.28 -1.90 -23.61
N ARG A 290 3.52 -1.44 -23.76
CA ARG A 290 4.70 -2.28 -24.02
C ARG A 290 5.80 -1.98 -23.01
N PRO A 291 6.55 -3.01 -22.58
CA PRO A 291 6.33 -4.45 -22.79
C PRO A 291 5.01 -4.93 -22.16
N SER A 292 4.57 -6.15 -22.51
CA SER A 292 3.32 -6.72 -21.97
C SER A 292 3.40 -7.02 -20.47
N GLY A 293 2.24 -7.17 -19.83
CA GLY A 293 2.11 -7.53 -18.42
C GLY A 293 1.69 -6.38 -17.49
N TRP A 294 1.18 -5.27 -18.05
CA TRP A 294 0.53 -4.23 -17.27
C TRP A 294 -0.81 -4.71 -16.73
N GLY A 295 -1.20 -4.24 -15.55
CA GLY A 295 -2.47 -4.59 -14.94
C GLY A 295 -2.83 -3.69 -13.76
N GLY A 296 -4.08 -3.80 -13.31
CA GLY A 296 -4.63 -2.97 -12.24
C GLY A 296 -6.14 -2.84 -12.32
N ARG A 297 -6.63 -1.80 -11.64
CA ARG A 297 -8.02 -1.36 -11.58
C ARG A 297 -8.36 -0.41 -12.73
N GLU A 298 -9.57 0.11 -12.75
CA GLU A 298 -10.08 1.04 -13.76
C GLU A 298 -9.37 2.40 -13.74
N ASP A 299 -8.75 2.76 -12.61
CA ASP A 299 -8.19 4.09 -12.33
C ASP A 299 -6.75 4.08 -11.78
N ILE A 300 -6.24 2.92 -11.36
CA ILE A 300 -4.83 2.73 -11.02
C ILE A 300 -4.29 1.38 -11.47
N GLY A 301 -3.06 1.35 -11.99
CA GLY A 301 -2.35 0.09 -12.24
C GLY A 301 -0.88 0.30 -12.52
N GLY A 302 -0.14 -0.78 -12.75
CA GLY A 302 1.31 -0.73 -12.86
C GLY A 302 1.89 -1.60 -13.96
N SER A 303 3.17 -1.36 -14.23
CA SER A 303 4.02 -2.21 -15.07
C SER A 303 4.29 -3.56 -14.41
N ASN A 304 4.68 -4.56 -15.19
CA ASN A 304 5.04 -5.88 -14.67
C ASN A 304 6.22 -5.79 -13.67
N ARG A 305 5.99 -6.29 -12.44
CA ARG A 305 6.99 -6.30 -11.35
C ARG A 305 8.27 -7.08 -11.70
N GLU A 306 8.18 -8.10 -12.56
CA GLU A 306 9.30 -8.94 -12.99
C GLU A 306 10.11 -8.33 -14.15
N ARG A 307 9.62 -7.25 -14.77
CA ARG A 307 10.25 -6.63 -15.95
C ARG A 307 10.38 -5.12 -15.79
N PRO A 308 11.41 -4.65 -15.08
CA PRO A 308 11.71 -3.23 -14.95
C PRO A 308 11.87 -2.53 -16.31
N LEU A 309 11.33 -1.33 -16.39
CA LEU A 309 11.29 -0.49 -17.59
C LEU A 309 12.40 0.54 -17.57
N SER A 310 12.97 0.85 -18.74
CA SER A 310 13.79 2.05 -18.88
C SER A 310 12.92 3.32 -18.89
N ARG A 311 13.55 4.48 -18.67
CA ARG A 311 12.89 5.79 -18.82
C ARG A 311 12.25 5.98 -20.21
N ASP A 312 12.92 5.52 -21.26
CA ASP A 312 12.36 5.57 -22.63
C ASP A 312 11.12 4.70 -22.78
N GLN A 313 11.12 3.51 -22.17
CA GLN A 313 9.93 2.64 -22.17
C GLN A 313 8.77 3.27 -21.39
N ALA A 314 9.05 3.95 -20.27
CA ALA A 314 8.04 4.71 -19.53
C ALA A 314 7.47 5.87 -20.36
N ARG A 315 8.31 6.58 -21.10
CA ARG A 315 7.89 7.63 -22.06
C ARG A 315 7.03 7.07 -23.19
N GLN A 316 7.42 5.96 -23.80
CA GLN A 316 6.64 5.30 -24.84
C GLN A 316 5.26 4.83 -24.33
N ALA A 317 5.17 4.40 -23.06
CA ALA A 317 3.91 4.08 -22.42
C ALA A 317 3.02 5.33 -22.27
N ALA A 318 3.58 6.46 -21.81
CA ALA A 318 2.85 7.71 -21.67
C ALA A 318 2.33 8.24 -23.02
N GLU A 319 3.17 8.21 -24.06
CA GLU A 319 2.80 8.59 -25.43
C GLU A 319 1.70 7.67 -26.01
N SER A 320 1.76 6.37 -25.71
CA SER A 320 0.74 5.42 -26.14
C SER A 320 -0.61 5.67 -25.46
N THR A 321 -0.59 6.03 -24.17
CA THR A 321 -1.79 6.45 -23.42
C THR A 321 -2.37 7.73 -24.01
N ALA A 322 -1.56 8.76 -24.26
CA ALA A 322 -2.00 10.02 -24.85
C ALA A 322 -2.66 9.82 -26.23
N ARG A 323 -2.01 9.07 -27.14
CA ARG A 323 -2.57 8.73 -28.46
C ARG A 323 -3.91 7.97 -28.37
N PHE A 324 -4.13 7.21 -27.30
CA PHE A 324 -5.41 6.53 -27.10
C PHE A 324 -6.50 7.52 -26.68
N VAL A 325 -6.22 8.38 -25.69
CA VAL A 325 -7.12 9.43 -25.23
C VAL A 325 -7.53 10.35 -26.39
N GLU A 326 -6.57 10.85 -27.16
CA GLU A 326 -6.84 11.78 -28.27
C GLU A 326 -7.73 11.16 -29.37
N ARG A 327 -7.47 9.90 -29.74
CA ARG A 327 -8.32 9.18 -30.71
C ARG A 327 -9.75 9.04 -30.20
N ARG A 328 -9.91 8.75 -28.91
CA ARG A 328 -11.23 8.63 -28.29
C ARG A 328 -11.97 9.97 -28.30
N LEU A 329 -11.32 11.05 -27.90
CA LEU A 329 -11.93 12.39 -27.90
C LEU A 329 -12.32 12.85 -29.31
N ARG A 330 -11.50 12.56 -30.32
CA ARG A 330 -11.86 12.82 -31.74
C ARG A 330 -13.08 12.00 -32.18
N SER A 331 -13.15 10.72 -31.80
CA SER A 331 -14.30 9.86 -32.13
C SER A 331 -15.62 10.36 -31.52
N ARG A 332 -15.59 10.95 -30.31
CA ARG A 332 -16.78 11.54 -29.66
C ARG A 332 -17.23 12.81 -30.38
N LYS A 333 -16.30 13.67 -30.79
CA LYS A 333 -16.62 14.89 -31.55
C LYS A 333 -17.14 14.61 -32.96
N GLY A 334 -16.70 13.51 -33.59
CA GLY A 334 -17.14 13.11 -34.93
C GLY A 334 -18.49 12.37 -34.99
N GLY A 335 -18.93 11.75 -33.89
CA GLY A 335 -20.19 11.01 -33.80
C GLY A 335 -21.38 11.82 -33.28
N ALA A 336 -21.20 13.11 -33.00
CA ALA A 336 -22.25 14.03 -32.54
C ALA A 336 -22.89 14.82 -33.71
N LYS A 337 -22.99 14.21 -34.89
CA LYS A 337 -23.68 14.77 -36.06
C LYS A 337 -24.97 14.03 -36.33
#